data_AF-A0A1U7M4R7-F1
#
_entry.id   AF-A0A1U7M4R7-F1
#
_cell.length_a   1.000
_cell.length_b   1.000
_cell.length_c   1.000
_cell.angle_alpha   90.00
_cell.angle_beta   90.00
_cell.angle_gamma   90.00
#
_symmetry.space_group_name_H-M   'P 1'
#
loop_
_entity.id
_entity.type
_entity.pdbx_description
1 polymer ?
#
loop_
_entity_poly.entity_id
_entity_poly.type
_entity_poly.pdbx_seq_one_letter_code
_entity_poly.pdbx_strand_id
1 'polypeptide(L)' 'MYCNICGNIEENIGIFKIKMCKYCLDEIQNLKYEDEKYDYYKNLIRIALGYYILPPLELNPVN' A
#
# COMPACT_ATOMS: atom_id res chain seq x y z
N MET A 1 -7.84 -13.27 1.24
CA MET A 1 -8.45 -11.93 1.05
C MET A 1 -7.88 -11.34 -0.23
N TYR A 2 -8.45 -10.27 -0.79
CA TYR A 2 -7.85 -9.63 -1.98
C TYR A 2 -6.62 -8.80 -1.60
N CYS A 3 -5.53 -8.97 -2.35
CA CYS A 3 -4.37 -8.08 -2.30
C CYS A 3 -4.72 -6.74 -2.98
N ASN A 4 -4.51 -5.63 -2.28
CA ASN A 4 -4.76 -4.28 -2.79
C ASN A 4 -3.83 -3.87 -3.95
N ILE A 5 -2.71 -4.58 -4.15
CA ILE A 5 -1.73 -4.27 -5.21
C ILE A 5 -2.01 -5.08 -6.48
N CYS A 6 -2.02 -6.41 -6.38
CA CYS A 6 -2.15 -7.29 -7.56
C CYS A 6 -3.54 -7.92 -7.74
N GLY A 7 -4.44 -7.77 -6.76
CA GLY A 7 -5.78 -8.38 -6.82
C GLY A 7 -5.82 -9.89 -6.58
N ASN A 8 -4.69 -10.55 -6.30
CA ASN A 8 -4.69 -11.99 -6.01
C ASN A 8 -5.41 -12.32 -4.70
N ILE A 9 -6.03 -13.50 -4.67
CA ILE A 9 -6.73 -14.04 -3.51
C ILE A 9 -5.79 -15.00 -2.80
N GLU A 10 -5.01 -14.47 -1.86
CA GLU A 10 -4.08 -15.26 -1.05
C GLU A 10 -4.13 -14.83 0.43
N GLU A 11 -3.28 -15.45 1.25
CA GLU A 11 -2.95 -14.94 2.58
C GLU A 11 -2.28 -13.56 2.44
N ASN A 12 -2.84 -12.59 3.15
CA ASN A 12 -2.40 -11.21 3.08
C ASN A 12 -1.94 -10.74 4.45
N ILE A 13 -0.91 -9.90 4.42
CA ILE A 13 -0.41 -9.15 5.57
C ILE A 13 -0.99 -7.73 5.48
N GLY A 14 -1.48 -7.20 6.61
CA GLY A 14 -2.00 -5.84 6.71
C GLY A 14 -0.90 -4.87 7.16
N ILE A 15 -0.54 -3.91 6.31
CA ILE A 15 0.45 -2.86 6.60
C ILE A 15 -0.13 -1.51 6.15
N PHE A 16 -0.11 -0.48 7.00
CA PHE A 16 -0.62 0.87 6.68
C PHE A 16 -2.04 0.89 6.05
N LYS A 17 -2.97 0.06 6.54
CA LYS A 17 -4.32 -0.17 5.99
C LYS A 17 -4.37 -0.80 4.58
N ILE A 18 -3.24 -1.20 4.01
CA ILE A 18 -3.13 -1.94 2.76
C ILE A 18 -3.04 -3.44 3.10
N LYS A 19 -3.87 -4.26 2.46
CA LYS A 19 -3.73 -5.73 2.51
C LYS A 19 -2.86 -6.16 1.34
N MET A 20 -1.74 -6.81 1.63
CA MET A 20 -0.74 -7.17 0.62
C MET A 20 -0.44 -8.66 0.71
N CYS A 21 -0.39 -9.36 -0.43
CA CYS A 21 0.07 -10.74 -0.47
C CYS A 21 1.59 -10.82 -0.32
N LYS A 22 2.10 -12.00 0.05
CA LYS A 22 3.54 -12.22 0.23
C LYS A 22 4.35 -11.88 -1.03
N TYR A 23 3.85 -12.20 -2.22
CA TYR A 23 4.56 -11.91 -3.47
C TYR A 23 4.81 -10.42 -3.69
N CYS A 24 3.80 -9.58 -3.46
CA CYS A 24 3.98 -8.13 -3.58
C CYS A 24 4.93 -7.58 -2.52
N LEU A 25 4.92 -8.15 -1.31
CA LEU A 25 5.85 -7.77 -0.26
C LEU A 25 7.30 -8.13 -0.65
N ASP A 26 7.52 -9.34 -1.14
CA ASP A 26 8.83 -9.80 -1.61
C ASP A 26 9.33 -8.97 -2.81
N GLU A 27 8.44 -8.59 -3.73
CA GLU A 27 8.79 -7.72 -4.87
C GLU A 27 9.25 -6.34 -4.38
N ILE A 28 8.54 -5.73 -3.43
CA ILE A 28 8.92 -4.43 -2.86
C ILE A 28 10.25 -4.51 -2.10
N GLN A 29 10.46 -5.58 -1.31
CA GLN A 29 11.68 -5.74 -0.52
C GLN A 29 12.94 -5.90 -1.38
N ASN A 30 12.80 -6.49 -2.57
CA ASN A 30 13.90 -6.73 -3.48
C ASN A 30 13.99 -5.69 -4.61
N LEU A 31 13.14 -4.66 -4.57
CA LEU A 31 13.08 -3.61 -5.58
C LEU A 31 14.33 -2.73 -5.56
N LYS A 32 14.97 -2.59 -6.71
CA LYS A 32 16.12 -1.71 -6.92
C LYS A 32 15.66 -0.38 -7.51
N TYR A 33 16.51 0.64 -7.38
CA TYR A 33 16.17 1.99 -7.86
C TYR A 33 16.13 2.08 -9.39
N GLU A 34 16.80 1.16 -10.07
CA GLU A 34 16.80 1.04 -11.53
C GLU A 34 15.59 0.29 -12.09
N ASP A 35 14.81 -0.39 -11.24
CA ASP A 35 13.66 -1.18 -11.71
C ASP A 35 12.55 -0.25 -12.22
N GLU A 36 11.94 -0.58 -13.36
CA GLU A 36 10.86 0.21 -13.97
C GLU A 36 9.66 0.42 -13.01
N LYS A 37 9.45 -0.52 -12.09
CA LYS A 37 8.39 -0.47 -11.09
C LYS A 37 8.76 0.35 -9.85
N TYR A 38 9.99 0.86 -9.75
CA TYR A 38 10.44 1.64 -8.60
C TYR A 38 9.52 2.83 -8.32
N ASP A 39 9.24 3.63 -9.34
CA ASP A 39 8.38 4.81 -9.20
C ASP A 39 6.92 4.45 -8.87
N TYR A 40 6.44 3.31 -9.36
CA TYR A 40 5.11 2.80 -9.01
C TYR A 40 5.02 2.49 -7.51
N TYR A 41 5.95 1.68 -6.99
CA TYR A 41 5.96 1.28 -5.58
C TYR A 41 6.29 2.45 -4.63
N LYS A 42 7.18 3.34 -5.03
CA LYS A 42 7.47 4.59 -4.31
C LYS A 42 6.21 5.45 -4.14
N ASN A 43 5.45 5.65 -5.21
CA ASN A 43 4.20 6.41 -5.15
C ASN A 43 3.14 5.70 -4.30
N LEU A 44 3.04 4.38 -4.40
CA LEU A 44 2.13 3.57 -3.60
C LEU A 44 2.41 3.71 -2.09
N ILE A 45 3.67 3.58 -1.68
CA ILE A 45 4.09 3.76 -0.28
C ILE A 45 3.81 5.18 0.20
N ARG A 46 4.09 6.20 -0.64
CA ARG A 46 3.79 7.60 -0.32
C ARG A 46 2.31 7.81 -0.01
N ILE A 47 1.43 7.25 -0.83
CA ILE A 47 -0.03 7.32 -0.64
C ILE A 47 -0.44 6.56 0.64
N ALA A 48 0.10 5.35 0.85
CA ALA A 48 -0.17 4.53 2.03
C ALA A 48 0.16 5.27 3.33
N LEU A 49 1.35 5.89 3.39
CA LEU A 49 1.78 6.69 4.52
C LEU A 49 0.92 7.95 4.70
N GLY A 50 0.47 8.57 3.60
CA GLY A 50 -0.48 9.68 3.67
C GLY A 50 -1.76 9.30 4.43
N TYR A 51 -2.35 8.15 4.12
CA TYR A 51 -3.56 7.66 4.82
C TYR A 51 -3.32 7.18 6.26
N TYR A 52 -2.06 6.90 6.62
CA TYR A 52 -1.70 6.46 7.96
C TYR A 52 -1.33 7.62 8.88
N ILE A 53 -0.60 8.61 8.36
CA ILE A 53 -0.07 9.76 9.12
C ILE A 53 -1.13 10.85 9.25
N LEU A 54 -1.94 11.08 8.20
CA LEU A 54 -3.01 12.04 8.30
C LEU A 54 -4.10 11.43 9.18
N PRO A 55 -4.51 12.09 10.28
CA PRO A 55 -5.74 11.71 10.95
C PRO A 55 -6.84 11.68 9.89
N PRO A 56 -7.76 10.69 9.93
CA PRO A 56 -8.92 10.74 9.05
C PRO A 56 -9.51 12.14 9.22
N LEU A 57 -9.63 12.89 8.12
CA LEU A 57 -10.42 14.09 8.12
C LEU A 57 -11.78 13.65 8.64
N GLU A 58 -12.06 13.95 9.92
CA GLU A 58 -13.40 13.92 10.43
C GLU A 58 -14.12 14.91 9.52
N LEU A 59 -14.84 14.37 8.54
CA LEU A 59 -15.91 15.06 7.86
C LEU A 59 -16.93 15.32 8.98
N ASN A 60 -16.63 16.26 9.86
CA ASN A 60 -17.60 16.78 10.81
C ASN A 60 -18.69 17.36 9.91
N PRO A 61 -19.87 16.73 9.83
CA PRO A 61 -20.98 17.41 9.21
C PRO A 61 -21.25 18.60 10.14
N VAL A 62 -20.94 19.80 9.67
CA VAL A 62 -21.34 21.02 10.37
C VAL A 62 -22.86 20.94 10.48
N ASN A 63 -23.35 20.93 11.73
CA ASN A 63 -24.77 20.90 12.11
C ASN A 63 -25.64 21.82 11.26
#